data_AF-A0A1I4E3C1-F1
#
_entry.id   AF-A0A1I4E3C1-F1
#
_cell.length_a   1.000
_cell.length_b   1.000
_cell.length_c   1.000
_cell.angle_alpha   90.00
_cell.angle_beta   90.00
_cell.angle_gamma   90.00
#
_symmetry.space_group_name_H-M   'P 1'
#
loop_
_entity.id
_entity.type
_entity.pdbx_description
1 polymer ?
#
loop_
_entity_poly.entity_id
_entity_poly.type
_entity_poly.pdbx_seq_one_letter_code
_entity_poly.pdbx_strand_id
1 'polypeptide(L)'
;MMASEFRVKQETDDQILRNRPKPGSGYEEFRRRVLHLTALNQAHSLHVEPIVVQQIITMPTMRPEHSETLVNALEKGYCWVDEGDTGTLSRSVAGRVVISNYNISHLTVEERNKLFLYTNTLPENEIFVDIRPGLPGGDYPFRGVIRLRAFLAILGFLGRGVSEEVEFHVGQDSRTSEIQLNPPKTMEVEDGSNSLRKGTFSISYAGRIYSILDGVNPEAVWNLEAFRLLSQLYELAVHPAEFANPAPAITIAK
;
A
#
# COMPACT_ATOMS: atom_id res chain seq x y z
N MET A 1 1.23 -11.32 2.35
CA MET A 1 0.57 -11.08 3.65
C MET A 1 -0.62 -10.11 3.61
N MET A 2 -0.40 -8.81 3.38
CA MET A 2 -1.39 -7.78 3.71
C MET A 2 -2.57 -7.70 2.73
N ALA A 3 -2.40 -8.09 1.47
CA ALA A 3 -3.48 -8.09 0.50
C ALA A 3 -4.35 -9.36 0.61
N SER A 4 -5.67 -9.20 0.52
CA SER A 4 -6.64 -10.30 0.43
C SER A 4 -6.90 -10.72 -1.00
N GLU A 5 -6.95 -9.75 -1.92
CA GLU A 5 -7.22 -9.97 -3.33
C GLU A 5 -6.72 -8.80 -4.17
N PHE A 6 -6.54 -9.06 -5.45
CA PHE A 6 -6.29 -8.05 -6.47
C PHE A 6 -7.40 -8.15 -7.52
N ARG A 7 -8.16 -7.07 -7.70
CA ARG A 7 -9.14 -6.93 -8.78
C ARG A 7 -8.48 -6.24 -9.95
N VAL A 8 -8.18 -7.00 -11.01
CA VAL A 8 -7.56 -6.50 -12.24
C VAL A 8 -8.67 -6.12 -13.21
N LYS A 9 -8.67 -4.87 -13.66
CA LYS A 9 -9.62 -4.39 -14.66
C LYS A 9 -9.32 -5.02 -16.01
N GLN A 10 -10.33 -5.60 -16.64
CA GLN A 10 -10.29 -6.02 -18.03
C GLN A 10 -11.38 -5.30 -18.83
N GLU A 11 -11.40 -5.48 -20.15
CA GLU A 11 -12.35 -4.80 -21.04
C GLU A 11 -13.81 -5.21 -20.79
N THR A 12 -14.05 -6.44 -20.35
CA THR A 12 -15.40 -7.02 -20.22
C THR A 12 -15.83 -7.26 -18.78
N ASP A 13 -14.94 -7.77 -17.92
CA ASP A 13 -15.22 -7.98 -16.50
C ASP A 13 -13.95 -7.88 -15.65
N ASP A 14 -14.09 -7.46 -14.40
CA ASP A 14 -12.97 -7.35 -13.47
C ASP A 14 -12.54 -8.75 -13.00
N GLN A 15 -11.29 -9.12 -13.26
CA GLN A 15 -10.74 -10.39 -12.80
C GLN A 15 -10.34 -10.32 -11.33
N ILE A 16 -10.94 -11.18 -10.50
CA ILE A 16 -10.63 -11.25 -9.07
C ILE A 16 -9.56 -12.32 -8.80
N LEU A 17 -8.38 -11.89 -8.40
CA LEU A 17 -7.25 -12.74 -8.04
C LEU A 17 -7.13 -12.82 -6.52
N ARG A 18 -7.55 -13.93 -5.92
CA ARG A 18 -7.56 -14.05 -4.46
C ARG A 18 -6.22 -14.53 -3.93
N ASN A 19 -5.76 -13.89 -2.86
CA ASN A 19 -4.62 -14.37 -2.08
C ASN A 19 -5.08 -15.52 -1.16
N ARG A 20 -5.40 -16.67 -1.76
CA ARG A 20 -5.83 -17.89 -1.07
C ARG A 20 -5.05 -19.08 -1.63
N PRO A 21 -4.18 -19.76 -0.87
CA PRO A 21 -3.33 -20.86 -1.37
C PRO A 21 -4.11 -22.14 -1.72
N LYS A 22 -4.98 -22.06 -2.73
CA LYS A 22 -5.77 -23.17 -3.27
C LYS A 22 -5.72 -23.11 -4.79
N PRO A 23 -5.49 -24.23 -5.48
CA PRO A 23 -5.57 -24.29 -6.94
C PRO A 23 -6.91 -23.75 -7.44
N GLY A 24 -6.90 -23.02 -8.56
CA GLY A 24 -8.10 -22.44 -9.18
C GLY A 24 -8.66 -21.18 -8.50
N SER A 25 -8.08 -20.70 -7.40
CA SER A 25 -8.53 -19.47 -6.70
C SER A 25 -8.00 -18.16 -7.28
N GLY A 26 -7.13 -18.24 -8.30
CA GLY A 26 -6.37 -17.08 -8.82
C GLY A 26 -5.09 -16.77 -8.03
N TYR A 27 -4.71 -17.61 -7.06
CA TYR A 27 -3.53 -17.40 -6.22
C TYR A 27 -2.20 -17.32 -6.98
N GLU A 28 -2.00 -18.17 -7.98
CA GLU A 28 -0.78 -18.14 -8.79
C GLU A 28 -0.62 -16.81 -9.51
N GLU A 29 -1.69 -16.34 -10.15
CA GLU A 29 -1.68 -15.06 -10.84
C GLU A 29 -1.55 -13.90 -9.84
N PHE A 30 -2.26 -13.96 -8.71
CA PHE A 30 -2.06 -12.99 -7.61
C PHE A 30 -0.58 -12.92 -7.19
N ARG A 31 0.06 -14.07 -6.97
CA ARG A 31 1.48 -14.15 -6.61
C ARG A 31 2.35 -13.58 -7.72
N ARG A 32 2.13 -13.92 -8.99
CA ARG A 32 2.88 -13.36 -10.13
C ARG A 32 2.79 -11.83 -10.18
N ARG A 33 1.60 -11.25 -9.96
CA ARG A 33 1.44 -9.78 -9.90
C ARG A 33 2.21 -9.17 -8.73
N VAL A 34 2.17 -9.78 -7.55
CA VAL A 34 2.95 -9.30 -6.40
C VAL A 34 4.44 -9.40 -6.66
N LEU A 35 4.93 -10.51 -7.23
CA LEU A 35 6.34 -10.67 -7.60
C LEU A 35 6.76 -9.63 -8.64
N HIS A 36 5.88 -9.27 -9.56
CA HIS A 36 6.12 -8.21 -10.54
C HIS A 36 6.28 -6.84 -9.88
N LEU A 37 5.41 -6.48 -8.93
CA LEU A 37 5.55 -5.25 -8.15
C LEU A 37 6.83 -5.27 -7.31
N THR A 38 7.20 -6.41 -6.71
CA THR A 38 8.46 -6.58 -5.98
C THR A 38 9.66 -6.33 -6.87
N ALA A 39 9.68 -6.88 -8.09
CA ALA A 39 10.75 -6.66 -9.06
C ALA A 39 10.90 -5.17 -9.41
N LEU A 40 9.79 -4.48 -9.66
CA LEU A 40 9.79 -3.05 -9.93
C LEU A 40 10.29 -2.22 -8.75
N ASN A 41 9.92 -2.61 -7.53
CA ASN A 41 10.38 -1.95 -6.32
C ASN A 41 11.90 -2.13 -6.12
N GLN A 42 12.42 -3.34 -6.35
CA GLN A 42 13.86 -3.63 -6.30
C GLN A 42 14.65 -2.87 -7.38
N ALA A 43 14.04 -2.63 -8.53
CA ALA A 43 14.60 -1.83 -9.61
C ALA A 43 14.38 -0.31 -9.44
N HIS A 44 13.86 0.15 -8.29
CA HIS A 44 13.51 1.56 -8.03
C HIS A 44 12.61 2.21 -9.09
N SER A 45 11.81 1.39 -9.78
CA SER A 45 10.91 1.82 -10.85
C SER A 45 9.43 1.76 -10.43
N LEU A 46 9.16 1.36 -9.19
CA LEU A 46 7.84 1.41 -8.59
C LEU A 46 7.67 2.71 -7.80
N HIS A 47 6.63 3.47 -8.15
CA HIS A 47 6.22 4.68 -7.46
C HIS A 47 5.05 4.34 -6.53
N VAL A 48 5.19 4.69 -5.26
CA VAL A 48 4.16 4.51 -4.23
C VAL A 48 3.98 5.85 -3.52
N GLU A 49 3.10 6.68 -4.04
CA GLU A 49 2.97 8.08 -3.62
C GLU A 49 1.51 8.55 -3.59
N PRO A 50 1.15 9.50 -2.69
CA PRO A 50 -0.17 10.11 -2.69
C PRO A 50 -0.37 10.99 -3.92
N ILE A 51 -1.57 10.97 -4.50
CA ILE A 51 -1.92 11.88 -5.59
C ILE A 51 -2.12 13.28 -5.00
N VAL A 52 -1.32 14.24 -5.42
CA VAL A 52 -1.44 15.64 -4.98
C VAL A 52 -2.03 16.49 -6.09
N VAL A 53 -3.18 17.12 -5.84
CA VAL A 53 -3.87 18.02 -6.77
C VAL A 53 -3.96 19.44 -6.23
N GLN A 54 -4.00 20.41 -7.13
CA GLN A 54 -4.20 21.81 -6.79
C GLN A 54 -5.69 22.15 -6.93
N GLN A 55 -6.32 22.53 -5.82
CA GLN A 55 -7.67 23.07 -5.83
C GLN A 55 -7.59 24.58 -6.06
N ILE A 56 -8.33 25.05 -7.05
CA ILE A 56 -8.33 26.45 -7.47
C ILE A 56 -9.75 26.98 -7.32
N ILE A 57 -9.88 28.08 -6.58
CA ILE A 57 -11.15 28.79 -6.39
C ILE A 57 -10.94 30.23 -6.88
N THR A 58 -11.65 30.60 -7.94
CA THR A 58 -11.68 31.98 -8.41
C THR A 58 -12.61 32.79 -7.51
N MET A 59 -12.07 33.83 -6.88
CA MET A 59 -12.88 34.74 -6.07
C MET A 59 -13.42 35.88 -6.94
N PRO A 60 -14.68 36.31 -6.72
CA PRO A 60 -15.16 37.56 -7.29
C PRO A 60 -14.37 38.74 -6.72
N THR A 61 -14.55 39.93 -7.30
CA THR A 61 -13.84 41.15 -6.88
C THR A 61 -13.81 41.30 -5.36
N MET A 62 -12.62 41.52 -4.80
CA MET A 62 -12.45 41.63 -3.35
C MET A 62 -13.16 42.88 -2.84
N ARG A 63 -14.12 42.67 -1.95
CA ARG A 63 -14.88 43.71 -1.26
C ARG A 63 -14.77 43.51 0.24
N PRO A 64 -14.99 44.55 1.07
CA PRO A 64 -14.88 44.43 2.53
C PRO A 64 -15.77 43.32 3.12
N GLU A 65 -16.92 43.02 2.50
CA GLU A 65 -17.77 41.91 2.91
C GLU A 65 -17.16 40.49 2.72
N HIS A 66 -16.09 40.36 1.94
CA HIS A 66 -15.42 39.09 1.65
C HIS A 66 -14.22 38.81 2.58
N SER A 67 -13.88 39.73 3.48
CA SER A 67 -12.71 39.61 4.37
C SER A 67 -12.77 38.40 5.29
N GLU A 68 -13.94 38.06 5.86
CA GLU A 68 -14.09 36.86 6.70
C GLU A 68 -13.90 35.57 5.90
N THR A 69 -14.43 35.51 4.68
CA THR A 69 -14.26 34.37 3.76
C THR A 69 -12.80 34.16 3.39
N LEU A 70 -12.06 35.25 3.16
CA LEU A 70 -10.63 35.20 2.88
C LEU A 70 -9.83 34.70 4.08
N VAL A 71 -10.07 35.24 5.29
CA VAL A 71 -9.40 34.79 6.51
C VAL A 71 -9.66 33.30 6.76
N ASN A 72 -10.90 32.84 6.63
CA ASN A 72 -11.27 31.43 6.78
C ASN A 72 -10.58 30.54 5.72
N ALA A 73 -10.46 31.01 4.47
CA ALA A 73 -9.74 30.30 3.43
C ALA A 73 -8.24 30.18 3.74
N LEU A 74 -7.60 31.25 4.21
CA LEU A 74 -6.19 31.24 4.62
C LEU A 74 -5.97 30.30 5.81
N GLU A 75 -6.86 30.32 6.83
CA GLU A 75 -6.83 29.37 7.95
C GLU A 75 -6.97 27.90 7.49
N LYS A 76 -7.75 27.67 6.43
CA LYS A 76 -7.87 26.35 5.77
C LYS A 76 -6.68 26.00 4.88
N GLY A 77 -5.63 26.81 4.85
CA GLY A 77 -4.40 26.55 4.11
C GLY A 77 -4.48 26.86 2.60
N TYR A 78 -5.40 27.72 2.19
CA TYR A 78 -5.36 28.30 0.84
C TYR A 78 -4.33 29.42 0.79
N CYS A 79 -3.62 29.52 -0.33
CA CYS A 79 -2.74 30.63 -0.66
C CYS A 79 -3.41 31.52 -1.71
N TRP A 80 -3.22 32.82 -1.57
CA TRP A 80 -3.62 33.81 -2.57
C TRP A 80 -2.55 33.92 -3.66
N VAL A 81 -2.94 33.79 -4.93
CA VAL A 81 -1.98 33.64 -6.05
C VAL A 81 -1.99 34.82 -7.02
N ASP A 82 -2.96 35.75 -6.98
CA ASP A 82 -3.04 36.83 -7.98
C ASP A 82 -3.31 38.23 -7.41
N GLU A 83 -2.54 39.23 -7.86
CA GLU A 83 -2.44 40.59 -7.32
C GLU A 83 -3.25 41.59 -8.15
N GLY A 84 -4.57 41.41 -8.22
CA GLY A 84 -5.52 42.34 -8.86
C GLY A 84 -6.85 42.46 -8.13
N ASP A 85 -7.85 43.07 -8.77
CA ASP A 85 -9.20 43.22 -8.19
C ASP A 85 -9.94 41.88 -8.04
N THR A 86 -9.65 40.92 -8.91
CA THR A 86 -10.04 39.51 -8.80
C THR A 86 -8.80 38.69 -8.51
N GLY A 87 -8.88 37.78 -7.55
CA GLY A 87 -7.77 36.86 -7.31
C GLY A 87 -8.21 35.44 -7.05
N THR A 88 -7.20 34.58 -7.05
CA THR A 88 -7.40 33.14 -7.06
C THR A 88 -6.83 32.56 -5.77
N LEU A 89 -7.67 31.78 -5.08
CA LEU A 89 -7.26 30.98 -3.93
C LEU A 89 -6.85 29.59 -4.42
N SER A 90 -5.69 29.14 -3.97
CA SER A 90 -5.14 27.85 -4.34
C SER A 90 -4.75 27.04 -3.10
N ARG A 91 -5.08 25.76 -3.07
CA ARG A 91 -4.62 24.83 -2.02
C ARG A 91 -4.13 23.52 -2.62
N SER A 92 -2.99 23.03 -2.13
CA SER A 92 -2.52 21.68 -2.43
C SER A 92 -3.25 20.67 -1.55
N VAL A 93 -3.87 19.65 -2.16
CA VAL A 93 -4.62 18.61 -1.46
C VAL A 93 -4.06 17.25 -1.83
N ALA A 94 -3.55 16.53 -0.82
CA ALA A 94 -3.13 15.15 -0.96
C ALA A 94 -4.36 14.22 -0.91
N GLY A 95 -4.43 13.33 -1.88
CA GLY A 95 -5.43 12.26 -1.98
C GLY A 95 -4.81 10.91 -1.60
N ARG A 96 -5.37 9.86 -2.20
CA ARG A 96 -4.96 8.48 -1.91
C ARG A 96 -3.60 8.13 -2.49
N VAL A 97 -2.94 7.18 -1.85
CA VAL A 97 -1.72 6.53 -2.38
C VAL A 97 -2.07 5.68 -3.59
N VAL A 98 -1.24 5.77 -4.62
CA VAL A 98 -1.30 4.95 -5.83
C VAL A 98 0.03 4.23 -6.00
N ILE A 99 -0.05 3.01 -6.54
CA ILE A 99 1.11 2.23 -6.97
C ILE A 99 1.19 2.30 -8.50
N SER A 100 2.29 2.78 -9.04
CA SER A 100 2.47 2.92 -10.50
C SER A 100 3.91 2.65 -10.93
N ASN A 101 4.13 2.41 -12.23
CA ASN A 101 5.45 2.38 -12.85
C ASN A 101 5.85 3.72 -13.50
N TYR A 102 5.19 4.80 -13.08
CA TYR A 102 5.47 6.16 -13.51
C TYR A 102 5.28 7.13 -12.34
N ASN A 103 5.97 8.26 -12.43
CA ASN A 103 5.81 9.37 -11.49
C ASN A 103 4.48 10.11 -11.76
N ILE A 104 3.63 10.21 -10.74
CA ILE A 104 2.30 10.86 -10.82
C ILE A 104 2.46 12.36 -11.12
N SER A 105 3.58 12.96 -10.74
CA SER A 105 3.90 14.36 -11.02
C SER A 105 4.09 14.66 -12.50
N HIS A 106 4.35 13.65 -13.32
CA HIS A 106 4.46 13.80 -14.79
C HIS A 106 3.10 13.73 -15.50
N LEU A 107 2.03 13.33 -14.81
CA LEU A 107 0.68 13.36 -15.37
C LEU A 107 0.23 14.80 -15.60
N THR A 108 -0.57 14.99 -16.66
CA THR A 108 -1.29 16.25 -16.88
C THR A 108 -2.23 16.54 -15.70
N VAL A 109 -2.57 17.83 -15.51
CA VAL A 109 -3.50 18.26 -14.45
C VAL A 109 -4.84 17.53 -14.56
N GLU A 110 -5.35 17.36 -15.78
CA GLU A 110 -6.61 16.64 -16.02
C GLU A 110 -6.54 15.17 -15.65
N GLU A 111 -5.48 14.46 -16.06
CA GLU A 111 -5.29 13.05 -15.72
C GLU A 111 -5.15 12.87 -14.21
N ARG A 112 -4.38 13.75 -13.56
CA ARG A 112 -4.17 13.72 -12.11
C ARG A 112 -5.47 13.98 -11.35
N ASN A 113 -6.28 14.93 -11.80
CA ASN A 113 -7.58 15.23 -11.21
C ASN A 113 -8.57 14.06 -11.40
N LYS A 114 -8.62 13.45 -12.59
CA LYS A 114 -9.42 12.24 -12.82
C LYS A 114 -8.98 11.09 -11.93
N LEU A 115 -7.67 10.89 -11.79
CA LEU A 115 -7.11 9.87 -10.92
C LEU A 115 -7.45 10.14 -9.44
N PHE A 116 -7.30 11.39 -8.97
CA PHE A 116 -7.64 11.82 -7.62
C PHE A 116 -9.12 11.58 -7.30
N LEU A 117 -10.03 11.98 -8.19
CA LEU A 117 -11.46 11.76 -8.01
C LEU A 117 -11.79 10.27 -7.95
N TYR A 118 -11.26 9.49 -8.88
CA TYR A 118 -11.49 8.04 -8.92
C TYR A 118 -10.99 7.34 -7.66
N THR A 119 -9.74 7.58 -7.24
CA THR A 119 -9.17 6.88 -6.08
C THR A 119 -9.86 7.27 -4.79
N ASN A 120 -10.35 8.51 -4.66
CA ASN A 120 -11.12 8.93 -3.49
C ASN A 120 -12.47 8.24 -3.34
N THR A 121 -13.03 7.66 -4.41
CA THR A 121 -14.25 6.83 -4.32
C THR A 121 -13.99 5.41 -3.81
N LEU A 122 -12.73 4.96 -3.75
CA LEU A 122 -12.42 3.60 -3.32
C LEU A 122 -12.64 3.45 -1.80
N PRO A 123 -12.94 2.25 -1.28
CA PRO A 123 -12.86 1.96 0.17
C PRO A 123 -11.47 2.24 0.74
N GLU A 124 -11.37 2.61 2.02
CA GLU A 124 -10.08 2.98 2.66
C GLU A 124 -9.02 1.88 2.61
N ASN A 125 -9.46 0.62 2.68
CA ASN A 125 -8.58 -0.55 2.60
C ASN A 125 -8.23 -0.95 1.16
N GLU A 126 -8.46 -0.08 0.18
CA GLU A 126 -8.22 -0.34 -1.22
C GLU A 126 -7.19 0.63 -1.82
N ILE A 127 -6.15 0.07 -2.44
CA ILE A 127 -5.08 0.81 -3.09
C ILE A 127 -5.18 0.59 -4.60
N PHE A 128 -5.21 1.69 -5.34
CA PHE A 128 -5.21 1.65 -6.80
C PHE A 128 -3.81 1.37 -7.34
N VAL A 129 -3.74 0.51 -8.36
CA VAL A 129 -2.50 0.11 -9.03
C VAL A 129 -2.62 0.30 -10.53
N ASP A 130 -1.61 0.92 -11.15
CA ASP A 130 -1.56 1.19 -12.59
C ASP A 130 -0.14 0.98 -13.15
N ILE A 131 0.07 -0.18 -13.77
CA ILE A 131 1.30 -0.52 -14.49
C ILE A 131 1.02 -0.36 -15.98
N ARG A 132 1.56 0.72 -16.56
CA ARG A 132 1.32 1.10 -17.97
C ARG A 132 2.33 0.44 -18.91
N PRO A 133 1.93 0.11 -20.15
CA PRO A 133 2.85 -0.37 -21.17
C PRO A 133 3.85 0.72 -21.60
N GLY A 134 5.00 0.31 -22.13
CA GLY A 134 6.03 1.24 -22.63
C GLY A 134 6.89 1.91 -21.56
N LEU A 135 6.71 1.53 -20.30
CA LEU A 135 7.48 1.96 -19.13
C LEU A 135 8.11 0.73 -18.46
N PRO A 136 9.06 0.90 -17.50
CA PRO A 136 9.62 -0.25 -16.78
C PRO A 136 8.54 -1.18 -16.21
N GLY A 137 8.66 -2.49 -16.44
CA GLY A 137 7.64 -3.50 -16.09
C GLY A 137 6.40 -3.51 -16.96
N GLY A 138 6.26 -2.57 -17.89
CA GLY A 138 5.14 -2.44 -18.81
C GLY A 138 5.00 -3.59 -19.82
N ASP A 139 5.95 -4.54 -19.84
CA ASP A 139 5.81 -5.82 -20.55
C ASP A 139 4.72 -6.70 -19.91
N TYR A 140 4.42 -6.48 -18.63
CA TYR A 140 3.32 -7.09 -17.90
C TYR A 140 2.35 -6.02 -17.40
N PRO A 141 1.60 -5.34 -18.29
CA PRO A 141 0.74 -4.23 -17.89
C PRO A 141 -0.50 -4.74 -17.14
N PHE A 142 -0.95 -3.95 -16.17
CA PHE A 142 -2.22 -4.17 -15.50
C PHE A 142 -2.67 -2.93 -14.74
N ARG A 143 -3.99 -2.79 -14.65
CA ARG A 143 -4.64 -1.74 -13.89
C ARG A 143 -5.68 -2.37 -12.98
N GLY A 144 -5.78 -1.92 -11.74
CA GLY A 144 -6.70 -2.55 -10.80
C GLY A 144 -6.64 -1.98 -9.40
N VAL A 145 -7.18 -2.75 -8.45
CA VAL A 145 -7.24 -2.38 -7.04
C VAL A 145 -6.82 -3.57 -6.17
N ILE A 146 -5.83 -3.34 -5.32
CA ILE A 146 -5.44 -4.26 -4.26
C ILE A 146 -6.31 -3.98 -3.03
N ARG A 147 -7.00 -5.00 -2.52
CA ARG A 147 -7.72 -4.93 -1.25
C ARG A 147 -6.84 -5.42 -0.12
N LEU A 148 -6.66 -4.59 0.88
CA LEU A 148 -5.91 -4.89 2.10
C LEU A 148 -6.79 -5.62 3.12
N ARG A 149 -6.14 -6.53 3.84
CA ARG A 149 -6.67 -7.24 5.01
C ARG A 149 -6.59 -6.33 6.22
N ALA A 150 -7.63 -6.34 7.03
CA ALA A 150 -7.52 -5.89 8.41
C ALA A 150 -6.51 -6.77 9.17
N PHE A 151 -5.92 -6.24 10.24
CA PHE A 151 -4.89 -6.94 11.02
C PHE A 151 -5.34 -8.33 11.51
N LEU A 152 -6.55 -8.46 12.07
CA LEU A 152 -7.09 -9.76 12.49
C LEU A 152 -7.21 -10.77 11.32
N ALA A 153 -7.51 -10.29 10.12
CA ALA A 153 -7.58 -11.14 8.93
C ALA A 153 -6.19 -11.56 8.43
N ILE A 154 -5.13 -10.79 8.75
CA ILE A 154 -3.74 -11.19 8.55
C ILE A 154 -3.38 -12.33 9.51
N LEU A 155 -3.69 -12.20 10.80
CA LEU A 155 -3.45 -13.27 11.79
C LEU A 155 -4.17 -14.55 11.41
N GLY A 156 -5.44 -14.46 10.99
CA GLY A 156 -6.19 -15.62 10.52
C GLY A 156 -5.61 -16.25 9.24
N PHE A 157 -5.04 -15.45 8.34
CA PHE A 157 -4.35 -15.96 7.16
C PHE A 157 -3.09 -16.75 7.55
N LEU A 158 -2.26 -16.21 8.44
CA LEU A 158 -1.05 -16.88 8.92
C LEU A 158 -1.39 -18.16 9.69
N GLY A 159 -2.40 -18.11 10.57
CA GLY A 159 -2.86 -19.28 11.31
C GLY A 159 -3.32 -20.42 10.41
N ARG A 160 -4.12 -20.14 9.37
CA ARG A 160 -4.49 -21.15 8.37
C ARG A 160 -3.31 -21.65 7.55
N GLY A 161 -2.32 -20.80 7.30
CA GLY A 161 -1.09 -21.14 6.58
C GLY A 161 -0.20 -22.16 7.28
N VAL A 162 -0.39 -22.39 8.60
CA VAL A 162 0.35 -23.41 9.36
C VAL A 162 -0.03 -24.83 8.94
N SER A 163 -1.32 -25.10 8.65
CA SER A 163 -1.78 -26.47 8.40
C SER A 163 -2.91 -26.65 7.38
N GLU A 164 -3.76 -25.64 7.14
CA GLU A 164 -5.00 -25.80 6.35
C GLU A 164 -4.89 -25.25 4.92
N GLU A 165 -4.32 -24.06 4.77
CA GLU A 165 -4.18 -23.34 3.50
C GLU A 165 -2.70 -23.01 3.29
N VAL A 166 -1.87 -24.05 3.24
CA VAL A 166 -0.41 -23.92 3.16
C VAL A 166 -0.01 -23.24 1.85
N GLU A 167 0.72 -22.14 1.98
CA GLU A 167 1.29 -21.42 0.85
C GLU A 167 2.30 -22.31 0.09
N PHE A 168 2.25 -22.27 -1.24
CA PHE A 168 3.13 -23.02 -2.12
C PHE A 168 3.92 -22.10 -3.05
N HIS A 169 5.03 -22.64 -3.57
CA HIS A 169 5.90 -21.88 -4.47
C HIS A 169 5.20 -21.54 -5.78
N VAL A 170 5.30 -20.27 -6.18
CA VAL A 170 4.83 -19.79 -7.48
C VAL A 170 6.01 -19.12 -8.16
N GLY A 171 6.37 -19.65 -9.33
CA GLY A 171 7.40 -19.06 -10.19
C GLY A 171 6.98 -17.68 -10.71
N GLN A 172 7.98 -16.85 -11.01
CA GLN A 172 7.74 -15.55 -11.63
C GLN A 172 7.12 -15.72 -13.03
N ASP A 173 6.37 -14.71 -13.47
CA ASP A 173 5.96 -14.62 -14.87
C ASP A 173 7.18 -14.27 -15.73
N SER A 174 7.27 -14.82 -16.96
CA SER A 174 8.40 -14.59 -17.87
C SER A 174 8.60 -13.11 -18.25
N ARG A 175 7.58 -12.27 -18.08
CA ARG A 175 7.63 -10.82 -18.30
C ARG A 175 8.14 -10.02 -17.09
N THR A 176 8.46 -10.71 -15.99
CA THR A 176 8.96 -10.09 -14.76
C THR A 176 10.47 -10.21 -14.69
N SER A 177 11.15 -9.11 -14.35
CA SER A 177 12.60 -9.12 -14.11
C SER A 177 12.98 -10.01 -12.91
N GLU A 178 14.26 -10.39 -12.84
CA GLU A 178 14.76 -11.22 -11.73
C GLU A 178 14.53 -10.54 -10.38
N ILE A 179 14.17 -11.36 -9.37
CA ILE A 179 14.04 -10.94 -7.98
C ILE A 179 15.03 -11.67 -7.11
N GLN A 180 15.50 -11.01 -6.06
CA GLN A 180 16.46 -11.59 -5.12
C GLN A 180 15.87 -12.74 -4.29
N LEU A 181 14.61 -12.63 -3.87
CA LEU A 181 13.95 -13.58 -2.97
C LEU A 181 12.52 -13.87 -3.45
N ASN A 182 12.18 -15.16 -3.54
CA ASN A 182 10.82 -15.65 -3.81
C ASN A 182 10.43 -16.78 -2.84
N PRO A 183 10.31 -16.48 -1.54
CA PRO A 183 9.91 -17.48 -0.58
C PRO A 183 8.47 -17.93 -0.85
N PRO A 184 8.19 -19.24 -0.74
CA PRO A 184 6.86 -19.78 -0.98
C PRO A 184 5.85 -19.32 0.07
N LYS A 185 6.30 -19.19 1.33
CA LYS A 185 5.47 -18.79 2.46
C LYS A 185 5.65 -17.30 2.76
N THR A 186 4.56 -16.66 3.16
CA THR A 186 4.59 -15.28 3.65
C THR A 186 5.43 -15.18 4.93
N MET A 187 5.27 -16.14 5.84
CA MET A 187 6.10 -16.31 7.04
C MET A 187 5.94 -17.75 7.50
N GLU A 188 7.03 -18.42 7.82
CA GLU A 188 6.99 -19.77 8.37
C GLU A 188 6.90 -19.74 9.90
N VAL A 189 5.88 -20.41 10.42
CA VAL A 189 5.71 -20.68 11.85
C VAL A 189 5.81 -22.18 12.03
N GLU A 190 6.81 -22.63 12.77
CA GLU A 190 6.98 -24.03 13.13
C GLU A 190 6.05 -24.35 14.32
N ASP A 191 5.22 -25.39 14.17
CA ASP A 191 4.46 -26.02 15.26
C ASP A 191 5.22 -27.29 15.67
N GLY A 192 5.82 -27.29 16.85
CA GLY A 192 6.68 -28.38 17.29
C GLY A 192 6.56 -28.70 18.77
N SER A 193 6.55 -29.98 19.13
CA SER A 193 6.75 -30.46 20.50
C SER A 193 8.23 -30.58 20.88
N ASN A 194 9.14 -30.34 19.93
CA ASN A 194 10.55 -30.69 20.06
C ASN A 194 11.42 -29.44 20.11
N SER A 195 11.88 -29.11 21.33
CA SER A 195 12.69 -27.94 21.72
C SER A 195 14.11 -27.91 21.14
N LEU A 196 14.39 -28.67 20.07
CA LEU A 196 15.76 -28.87 19.56
C LEU A 196 16.18 -27.84 18.51
N ARG A 197 15.25 -27.12 17.88
CA ARG A 197 15.57 -25.95 17.06
C ARG A 197 15.44 -24.71 17.94
N LYS A 198 16.58 -24.11 18.33
CA LYS A 198 16.63 -22.79 18.94
C LYS A 198 16.12 -21.75 17.94
N GLY A 199 14.81 -21.55 17.86
CA GLY A 199 14.24 -20.32 17.33
C GLY A 199 14.51 -19.19 18.31
N THR A 200 14.80 -17.99 17.83
CA THR A 200 15.09 -16.83 18.70
C THR A 200 13.85 -16.34 19.46
N PHE A 201 12.66 -16.64 18.94
CA PHE A 201 11.39 -16.43 19.61
C PHE A 201 10.57 -17.71 19.60
N SER A 202 10.17 -18.18 20.79
CA SER A 202 9.23 -19.29 20.95
C SER A 202 8.19 -18.93 22.00
N ILE A 203 6.95 -19.34 21.76
CA ILE A 203 5.84 -19.15 22.70
C ILE A 203 5.08 -20.45 22.86
N SER A 204 4.67 -20.75 24.10
CA SER A 204 3.76 -21.86 24.39
C SER A 204 2.33 -21.35 24.41
N TYR A 205 1.46 -21.96 23.60
CA TYR A 205 0.04 -21.65 23.55
C TYR A 205 -0.76 -22.95 23.38
N ALA A 206 -1.78 -23.15 24.23
CA ALA A 206 -2.63 -24.34 24.23
C ALA A 206 -1.85 -25.68 24.23
N GLY A 207 -0.71 -25.73 24.93
CA GLY A 207 0.14 -26.94 25.02
C GLY A 207 1.01 -27.21 23.79
N ARG A 208 1.06 -26.28 22.83
CA ARG A 208 1.94 -26.32 21.65
C ARG A 208 2.98 -25.22 21.71
N ILE A 209 4.16 -25.47 21.15
CA ILE A 209 5.21 -24.46 21.01
C ILE A 209 5.23 -23.98 19.57
N TYR A 210 5.12 -22.67 19.41
CA TYR A 210 5.24 -21.98 18.13
C TYR A 210 6.56 -21.23 18.09
N SER A 211 7.29 -21.37 16.99
CA SER A 211 8.56 -20.66 16.77
C SER A 211 8.68 -20.15 15.35
N ILE A 212 9.48 -19.10 15.19
CA ILE A 212 9.90 -18.59 13.89
C ILE A 212 11.38 -18.96 13.71
N LEU A 213 11.73 -19.44 12.53
CA LEU A 213 13.12 -19.74 12.18
C LEU A 213 13.97 -18.47 12.29
N ASP A 214 15.07 -18.57 13.03
CA ASP A 214 16.11 -17.55 13.08
C ASP A 214 17.41 -18.07 12.47
N GLY A 215 18.22 -17.15 11.96
CA GLY A 215 19.49 -17.45 11.32
C GLY A 215 19.83 -16.48 10.18
N VAL A 216 20.97 -16.74 9.56
CA VAL A 216 21.51 -15.93 8.45
C VAL A 216 21.10 -16.45 7.08
N ASN A 217 20.34 -17.55 7.01
CA ASN A 217 19.85 -18.06 5.74
C ASN A 217 18.71 -17.16 5.21
N PRO A 218 18.48 -17.11 3.87
CA PRO A 218 17.50 -16.20 3.29
C PRO A 218 16.06 -16.36 3.81
N GLU A 219 15.65 -17.58 4.15
CA GLU A 219 14.31 -17.87 4.66
C GLU A 219 14.12 -17.32 6.09
N ALA A 220 15.13 -17.45 6.94
CA ALA A 220 15.13 -16.90 8.29
C ALA A 220 15.13 -15.36 8.28
N VAL A 221 15.91 -14.74 7.39
CA VAL A 221 15.90 -13.28 7.20
C VAL A 221 14.50 -12.81 6.77
N TRP A 222 13.91 -13.48 5.78
CA TRP A 222 12.55 -13.18 5.32
C TRP A 222 11.51 -13.31 6.43
N ASN A 223 11.56 -14.38 7.22
CA ASN A 223 10.63 -14.60 8.31
C ASN A 223 10.75 -13.51 9.39
N LEU A 224 11.97 -13.10 9.71
CA LEU A 224 12.21 -12.03 10.68
C LEU A 224 11.71 -10.67 10.17
N GLU A 225 11.89 -10.35 8.89
CA GLU A 225 11.33 -9.15 8.27
C GLU A 225 9.80 -9.16 8.29
N ALA A 226 9.18 -10.29 7.90
CA ALA A 226 7.74 -10.46 7.94
C ALA A 226 7.19 -10.30 9.37
N PHE A 227 7.87 -10.88 10.37
CA PHE A 227 7.50 -10.75 11.77
C PHE A 227 7.61 -9.30 12.28
N ARG A 228 8.71 -8.59 11.96
CA ARG A 228 8.89 -7.18 12.33
C ARG A 228 7.78 -6.29 11.76
N LEU A 229 7.43 -6.48 10.48
CA LEU A 229 6.33 -5.75 9.85
C LEU A 229 5.00 -6.05 10.54
N LEU A 230 4.74 -7.31 10.91
CA LEU A 230 3.53 -7.69 11.63
C LEU A 230 3.46 -7.02 13.02
N SER A 231 4.58 -6.97 13.73
CA SER A 231 4.68 -6.30 15.04
C SER A 231 4.43 -4.80 14.93
N GLN A 232 4.98 -4.12 13.91
CA GLN A 232 4.71 -2.70 13.67
C GLN A 232 3.22 -2.45 13.38
N LEU A 233 2.58 -3.29 12.57
CA LEU A 233 1.14 -3.20 12.31
C LEU A 233 0.31 -3.42 13.58
N TYR A 234 0.74 -4.33 14.45
CA TYR A 234 0.08 -4.56 15.74
C TYR A 234 0.16 -3.31 16.63
N GLU A 235 1.33 -2.72 16.78
CA GLU A 235 1.52 -1.50 17.58
C GLU A 235 0.63 -0.36 17.07
N LEU A 236 0.59 -0.15 15.75
CA LEU A 236 -0.29 0.85 15.12
C LEU A 236 -1.78 0.57 15.36
N ALA A 237 -2.18 -0.70 15.40
CA ALA A 237 -3.57 -1.09 15.63
C ALA A 237 -4.02 -0.94 17.10
N VAL A 238 -3.10 -1.13 18.05
CA VAL A 238 -3.39 -1.05 19.49
C VAL A 238 -3.26 0.38 20.04
N HIS A 239 -2.41 1.21 19.44
CA HIS A 239 -2.15 2.59 19.88
C HIS A 239 -2.56 3.65 18.84
N PRO A 240 -3.79 3.65 18.28
CA PRO A 240 -4.15 4.56 17.20
C PRO A 240 -4.09 6.05 17.59
N ALA A 241 -4.36 6.37 18.87
CA ALA A 241 -4.39 7.75 19.37
C ALA A 241 -3.00 8.40 19.48
N GLU A 242 -1.94 7.62 19.66
CA GLU A 242 -0.57 8.11 19.78
C GLU A 242 0.02 8.52 18.41
N PHE A 243 -0.48 7.93 17.33
CA PHE A 243 -0.05 8.22 15.96
C PHE A 243 -1.00 9.17 15.20
N ALA A 244 -2.22 9.39 15.69
CA ALA A 244 -3.19 10.30 15.08
C ALA A 244 -2.89 11.79 15.30
N ASN A 245 -2.03 12.12 16.28
CA ASN A 245 -1.57 13.48 16.55
C ASN A 245 -0.14 13.64 16.03
N PRO A 246 0.09 14.16 14.81
CA PRO A 246 1.40 14.69 14.49
C PRO A 246 1.72 15.77 15.53
N ALA A 247 2.89 15.67 16.17
CA ALA A 247 3.36 16.66 17.12
C ALA A 247 3.11 18.08 16.58
N PRO A 248 2.69 19.05 17.43
CA PRO A 248 2.35 20.38 16.97
C PRO A 248 3.50 20.92 16.12
N ALA A 249 3.17 21.41 14.92
CA ALA A 249 4.12 22.03 14.02
C ALA A 249 4.90 23.09 14.81
N ILE A 250 6.21 22.89 14.96
CA ILE A 250 7.07 23.90 15.57
C ILE A 250 7.14 25.06 14.57
N THR A 251 6.24 26.02 14.72
CA THR A 251 6.33 27.32 14.07
C THR A 251 7.44 28.11 14.78
N ILE A 252 8.63 28.16 14.18
CA ILE A 252 9.63 29.14 14.58
C ILE A 252 9.23 30.47 13.94
N ALA A 253 8.62 31.35 14.73
CA ALA A 253 8.41 32.74 14.38
C ALA A 253 9.46 33.61 15.06
N LYS A 254 10.53 33.96 14.33
CA LYS A 254 11.01 35.33 14.07
C LYS A 254 12.36 35.31 13.35
#